data_AF-A0A925B3N3-F1
#
_entry.id   AF-A0A925B3N3-F1
#
_cell.length_a   1.000
_cell.length_b   1.000
_cell.length_c   1.000
_cell.angle_alpha   90.00
_cell.angle_beta   90.00
_cell.angle_gamma   90.00
#
_symmetry.space_group_name_H-M   'P 1'
#
loop_
_entity.id
_entity.type
_entity.pdbx_description
1 polymer ?
#
loop_
_entity_poly.entity_id
_entity_poly.type
_entity_poly.pdbx_seq_one_letter_code
_entity_poly.pdbx_strand_id
1 'polypeptide(L)'
;MKRKMFTKSNFMAAIIGLLLVTGFANAQDGRIGRVKKSEVAETVTMQTQELESAFEKITPAESAQRTGRNSSGEITRASNMAELEAKEVQEDAKSQDERAARCPLNLTQILTGGINDNAVTPFDATNKSTALTTFYASFWSPSLWKDYDDKAINRVFGDSFNLAAVKPCNGAVSRICRAKLVIKICNDGVDIWQNDKIYVSDSTGGVHHNASLYYGNVWLPSESRQCKLLSIPMNTPAQLATLNAAQSLDVVVQDDSYVDFMRLTLNY
;
A
#
# COMPACT_ATOMS: atom_id res chain seq x y z
N MET A 1 -36.77 -31.68 2.19
CA MET A 1 -35.49 -30.94 2.34
C MET A 1 -34.38 -31.71 1.65
N LYS A 2 -33.75 -31.17 0.59
CA LYS A 2 -32.61 -31.81 -0.10
C LYS A 2 -31.31 -31.38 0.58
N ARG A 3 -30.60 -32.30 1.25
CA ARG A 3 -29.23 -32.05 1.75
C ARG A 3 -28.27 -32.12 0.55
N LYS A 4 -27.54 -31.04 0.26
CA LYS A 4 -26.42 -31.07 -0.69
C LYS A 4 -25.27 -31.85 -0.02
N MET A 5 -24.86 -32.98 -0.60
CA MET A 5 -23.66 -33.68 -0.16
C MET A 5 -22.43 -32.89 -0.62
N PHE A 6 -21.60 -32.47 0.34
CA PHE A 6 -20.28 -31.92 0.05
C PHE A 6 -19.36 -33.06 -0.38
N THR A 7 -18.78 -32.95 -1.56
CA THR A 7 -17.78 -33.91 -2.06
C THR A 7 -16.42 -33.64 -1.41
N LYS A 8 -15.58 -34.68 -1.29
CA LYS A 8 -14.20 -34.59 -0.75
C LYS A 8 -13.38 -33.46 -1.41
N SER A 9 -13.60 -33.23 -2.71
CA SER A 9 -12.95 -32.15 -3.47
C SER A 9 -13.35 -30.75 -2.98
N ASN A 10 -14.62 -30.53 -2.64
CA ASN A 10 -15.11 -29.23 -2.16
C ASN A 10 -14.63 -28.94 -0.73
N PHE A 11 -14.43 -29.99 0.07
CA PHE A 11 -13.89 -29.88 1.42
C PHE A 11 -12.39 -29.52 1.41
N MET A 12 -11.60 -30.18 0.57
CA MET A 12 -10.16 -29.88 0.44
C MET A 12 -9.92 -28.47 -0.11
N ALA A 13 -10.70 -28.01 -1.09
CA ALA A 13 -10.59 -26.64 -1.61
C ALA A 13 -10.92 -25.57 -0.55
N ALA A 14 -11.90 -25.82 0.32
CA ALA A 14 -12.24 -24.92 1.42
C ALA A 14 -11.15 -24.86 2.50
N ILE A 15 -10.48 -25.98 2.78
CA ILE A 15 -9.37 -26.05 3.75
C ILE A 15 -8.11 -25.34 3.22
N ILE A 16 -7.77 -25.55 1.95
CA ILE A 16 -6.64 -24.84 1.32
C ILE A 16 -6.89 -23.33 1.32
N GLY A 17 -8.12 -22.91 1.03
CA GLY A 17 -8.52 -21.50 1.14
C GLY A 17 -8.38 -20.96 2.56
N LEU A 18 -8.79 -21.72 3.59
CA LEU A 18 -8.71 -21.31 4.99
C LEU A 18 -7.26 -21.22 5.51
N LEU A 19 -6.39 -22.16 5.11
CA LEU A 19 -4.98 -22.18 5.49
C LEU A 19 -4.17 -21.05 4.84
N LEU A 20 -4.51 -20.67 3.61
CA LEU A 20 -3.92 -19.49 2.97
C LEU A 20 -4.33 -18.21 3.72
N VAL A 21 -5.59 -18.07 4.13
CA VAL A 21 -6.09 -16.88 4.84
C VAL A 21 -5.47 -16.75 6.25
N THR A 22 -5.30 -17.85 7.00
CA THR A 22 -4.70 -17.80 8.34
C THR A 22 -3.18 -17.58 8.32
N GLY A 23 -2.48 -18.04 7.27
CA GLY A 23 -1.07 -17.76 7.05
C GLY A 23 -0.78 -16.26 6.84
N PHE A 24 -1.72 -15.51 6.24
CA PHE A 24 -1.61 -14.05 6.07
C PHE A 24 -2.01 -13.26 7.32
N ALA A 25 -2.91 -13.78 8.17
CA ALA A 25 -3.37 -13.08 9.37
C ALA A 25 -2.27 -12.93 10.45
N ASN A 26 -1.33 -13.89 10.54
CA ASN A 26 -0.22 -13.83 11.50
C ASN A 26 0.92 -12.86 11.10
N ALA A 27 0.85 -12.23 9.92
CA ALA A 27 1.86 -11.26 9.48
C ALA A 27 1.56 -9.80 9.90
N GLN A 28 0.43 -9.53 10.55
CA GLN A 28 0.04 -8.17 10.97
C GLN A 28 0.50 -7.74 12.37
N ASP A 29 0.96 -8.66 13.22
CA ASP A 29 1.47 -8.33 14.56
C ASP A 29 2.99 -8.10 14.57
N GLY A 30 3.43 -6.96 14.03
CA GLY A 30 4.57 -6.14 14.48
C GLY A 30 5.95 -6.73 14.87
N ARG A 31 6.20 -8.03 14.75
CA ARG A 31 7.47 -8.69 15.08
C ARG A 31 7.95 -9.49 13.88
N ILE A 32 8.74 -8.85 13.03
CA ILE A 32 9.40 -9.51 11.90
C ILE A 32 10.58 -10.32 12.43
N GLY A 33 10.31 -11.53 12.93
CA GLY A 33 11.26 -12.62 12.78
C GLY A 33 11.19 -13.09 11.34
N ARG A 34 12.33 -13.23 10.65
CA ARG A 34 12.39 -13.95 9.37
C ARG A 34 11.93 -15.39 9.61
N VAL A 35 10.67 -15.69 9.39
CA VAL A 35 10.21 -17.07 9.26
C VAL A 35 10.86 -17.61 7.99
N LYS A 36 11.71 -18.64 8.12
CA LYS A 36 12.37 -19.22 6.95
C LYS A 36 11.29 -19.89 6.11
N LYS A 37 11.35 -19.73 4.78
CA LYS A 37 10.42 -20.36 3.83
C LYS A 37 10.29 -21.87 4.03
N SER A 38 11.32 -22.52 4.58
CA SER A 38 11.33 -23.93 4.97
C SER A 38 10.38 -24.26 6.13
N GLU A 39 10.25 -23.39 7.14
CA GLU A 39 9.43 -23.64 8.34
C GLU A 39 7.93 -23.56 8.00
N VAL A 40 7.54 -22.67 7.09
CA VAL A 40 6.15 -22.60 6.58
C VAL A 40 5.82 -23.85 5.75
N ALA A 41 6.75 -24.30 4.91
CA ALA A 41 6.56 -25.50 4.10
C ALA A 41 6.44 -26.77 4.96
N GLU A 42 7.25 -26.90 6.02
CA GLU A 42 7.15 -28.01 6.98
C GLU A 42 5.82 -27.99 7.75
N THR A 43 5.37 -26.82 8.20
CA THR A 43 4.11 -26.68 8.95
C THR A 43 2.90 -27.07 8.09
N VAL A 44 2.86 -26.64 6.83
CA VAL A 44 1.77 -27.00 5.89
C VAL A 44 1.81 -28.50 5.57
N THR A 45 3.00 -29.08 5.41
CA THR A 45 3.14 -30.53 5.13
C THR A 45 2.65 -31.37 6.30
N MET A 46 3.00 -31.00 7.53
CA MET A 46 2.58 -31.72 8.74
C MET A 46 1.07 -31.63 8.98
N GLN A 47 0.46 -30.45 8.80
CA GLN A 47 -0.99 -30.28 8.92
C GLN A 47 -1.77 -31.05 7.85
N THR A 48 -1.22 -31.16 6.64
CA THR A 48 -1.82 -31.95 5.55
C THR A 48 -1.80 -33.45 5.89
N GLN A 49 -0.70 -33.97 6.43
CA GLN A 49 -0.60 -35.37 6.86
C GLN A 49 -1.53 -35.70 8.04
N GLU A 50 -1.69 -34.79 9.01
CA GLU A 50 -2.63 -34.98 10.12
C GLU A 50 -4.09 -34.99 9.64
N LEU A 51 -4.44 -34.13 8.69
CA LEU A 51 -5.77 -34.08 8.08
C LEU A 51 -6.07 -35.33 7.23
N GLU A 52 -5.09 -35.84 6.48
CA GLU A 52 -5.21 -37.10 5.74
C GLU A 52 -5.41 -38.29 6.69
N SER A 53 -4.65 -38.34 7.79
CA SER A 53 -4.81 -39.36 8.83
C SER A 53 -6.16 -39.27 9.57
N ALA A 54 -6.66 -38.05 9.80
CA ALA A 54 -7.99 -37.83 10.38
C ALA A 54 -9.11 -38.25 9.42
N PHE A 55 -8.92 -38.09 8.11
CA PHE A 55 -9.90 -38.48 7.10
C PHE A 55 -9.97 -40.00 6.92
N GLU A 56 -8.84 -40.71 7.02
CA GLU A 56 -8.82 -42.19 6.98
C GLU A 56 -9.53 -42.82 8.18
N LYS A 57 -9.57 -42.13 9.34
CA LYS A 57 -10.29 -42.60 10.53
C LYS A 57 -11.80 -42.41 10.45
N ILE A 58 -12.30 -41.63 9.49
CA ILE A 58 -13.75 -41.43 9.26
C ILE A 58 -14.18 -42.29 8.06
N THR A 59 -14.08 -43.61 8.18
CA THR A 59 -15.00 -44.54 7.51
C THR A 59 -14.98 -45.90 8.21
N PRO A 60 -16.13 -46.38 8.69
CA PRO A 60 -16.59 -47.63 8.13
C PRO A 60 -18.07 -47.58 7.73
N ALA A 61 -18.37 -48.34 6.67
CA ALA A 61 -19.70 -48.74 6.22
C ALA A 61 -20.58 -47.63 5.61
N GLU A 62 -20.45 -47.43 4.29
CA GLU A 62 -21.57 -47.40 3.34
C GLU A 62 -21.03 -47.02 1.95
N SER A 63 -20.82 -48.02 1.08
CA SER A 63 -20.95 -47.92 -0.38
C SER A 63 -20.38 -49.19 -1.04
N ALA A 64 -21.00 -50.33 -0.75
CA ALA A 64 -21.04 -51.39 -1.75
C ALA A 64 -22.17 -51.04 -2.73
N GLN A 65 -21.91 -51.20 -4.03
CA GLN A 65 -22.82 -50.99 -5.16
C GLN A 65 -23.09 -49.55 -5.59
N ARG A 66 -22.22 -49.03 -6.48
CA ARG A 66 -22.72 -48.45 -7.74
C ARG A 66 -21.63 -48.37 -8.82
N THR A 67 -21.86 -49.21 -9.84
CA THR A 67 -21.57 -48.98 -11.26
C THR A 67 -20.13 -48.63 -11.66
N GLY A 68 -19.44 -49.62 -12.24
CA GLY A 68 -18.29 -49.41 -13.09
C GLY A 68 -18.63 -48.47 -14.25
N ARG A 69 -18.11 -47.25 -14.17
CA ARG A 69 -17.93 -46.34 -15.29
C ARG A 69 -16.50 -45.85 -15.22
N ASN A 70 -15.84 -45.86 -16.38
CA ASN A 70 -14.43 -45.54 -16.62
C ASN A 70 -13.99 -44.21 -15.95
N SER A 71 -13.67 -44.25 -14.65
CA SER A 71 -13.18 -43.12 -13.86
C SER A 71 -11.70 -42.82 -14.13
N SER A 72 -10.97 -43.75 -14.73
CA SER A 72 -9.55 -43.59 -15.06
C SER A 72 -9.28 -42.44 -16.05
N GLY A 73 -10.18 -42.21 -17.02
CA GLY A 73 -10.03 -41.13 -18.00
C GLY A 73 -10.33 -39.74 -17.46
N GLU A 74 -11.34 -39.60 -16.60
CA GLU A 74 -11.75 -38.31 -16.02
C GLU A 74 -10.78 -37.83 -14.94
N ILE A 75 -10.20 -38.75 -14.13
CA ILE A 75 -9.18 -38.41 -13.13
C ILE A 75 -7.91 -37.87 -13.82
N THR A 76 -7.51 -38.48 -14.94
CA THR A 76 -6.32 -38.03 -15.69
C THR A 76 -6.53 -36.64 -16.31
N ARG A 77 -7.74 -36.36 -16.83
CA ARG A 77 -8.04 -35.05 -17.43
C ARG A 77 -8.11 -33.92 -16.40
N ALA A 78 -8.67 -34.18 -15.22
CA ALA A 78 -8.70 -33.20 -14.12
C ALA A 78 -7.30 -32.92 -13.56
N SER A 79 -6.46 -33.95 -13.44
CA SER A 79 -5.07 -33.80 -13.00
C SER A 79 -4.24 -32.94 -13.96
N ASN A 80 -4.42 -33.14 -15.27
CA ASN A 80 -3.68 -32.40 -16.28
C ASN A 80 -4.11 -30.91 -16.36
N MET A 81 -5.38 -30.61 -16.11
CA MET A 81 -5.89 -29.22 -16.05
C MET A 81 -5.33 -28.47 -14.85
N ALA A 82 -5.34 -29.09 -13.66
CA ALA A 82 -4.81 -28.46 -12.46
C ALA A 82 -3.30 -28.18 -12.57
N GLU A 83 -2.54 -29.06 -13.24
CA GLU A 83 -1.11 -28.83 -13.47
C GLU A 83 -0.84 -27.70 -14.48
N LEU A 84 -1.71 -27.52 -15.48
CA LEU A 84 -1.62 -26.41 -16.43
C LEU A 84 -1.94 -25.07 -15.76
N GLU A 85 -3.02 -25.00 -14.98
CA GLU A 85 -3.40 -23.79 -14.23
C GLU A 85 -2.31 -23.40 -13.20
N ALA A 86 -1.71 -24.38 -12.53
CA ALA A 86 -0.62 -24.12 -11.59
C ALA A 86 0.66 -23.61 -12.29
N LYS A 87 0.95 -24.06 -13.52
CA LYS A 87 2.07 -23.57 -14.33
C LYS A 87 1.83 -22.14 -14.82
N GLU A 88 0.62 -21.83 -15.26
CA GLU A 88 0.24 -20.47 -15.72
C GLU A 88 0.36 -19.46 -14.56
N VAL A 89 -0.14 -19.82 -13.37
CA VAL A 89 0.00 -18.98 -12.16
C VAL A 89 1.47 -18.82 -11.74
N GLN A 90 2.30 -19.87 -11.88
CA GLN A 90 3.74 -19.77 -11.58
C GLN A 90 4.51 -18.90 -12.58
N GLU A 91 4.18 -18.97 -13.88
CA GLU A 91 4.80 -18.15 -14.90
C GLU A 91 4.41 -16.68 -14.77
N ASP A 92 3.15 -16.40 -14.44
CA ASP A 92 2.69 -15.04 -14.15
C ASP A 92 3.36 -14.46 -12.90
N ALA A 93 3.46 -15.25 -11.81
CA ALA A 93 4.15 -14.83 -10.60
C ALA A 93 5.65 -14.57 -10.84
N LYS A 94 6.30 -15.41 -11.65
CA LYS A 94 7.72 -15.24 -12.01
C LYS A 94 7.95 -14.03 -12.92
N SER A 95 7.03 -13.75 -13.85
CA SER A 95 7.12 -12.57 -14.73
C SER A 95 6.87 -11.26 -13.96
N GLN A 96 6.02 -11.29 -12.93
CA GLN A 96 5.79 -10.14 -12.06
C GLN A 96 7.00 -9.86 -11.15
N ASP A 97 7.65 -10.89 -10.60
CA ASP A 97 8.88 -10.73 -9.82
C ASP A 97 10.06 -10.22 -10.68
N GLU A 98 10.19 -10.70 -11.93
CA GLU A 98 11.24 -10.21 -12.85
C GLU A 98 10.96 -8.78 -13.37
N ARG A 99 9.69 -8.36 -13.47
CA ARG A 99 9.31 -6.96 -13.77
C ARG A 99 9.41 -6.03 -12.57
N ALA A 100 9.33 -6.54 -11.34
CA ALA A 100 9.62 -5.79 -10.12
C ALA A 100 11.14 -5.61 -9.92
N ALA A 101 11.96 -6.53 -10.44
CA ALA A 101 13.42 -6.52 -10.28
C ALA A 101 14.18 -5.58 -11.24
N ARG A 102 13.56 -5.02 -12.28
CA ARG A 102 14.21 -4.05 -13.18
C ARG A 102 13.90 -2.62 -12.76
N CYS A 103 14.67 -2.17 -11.78
CA CYS A 103 14.88 -0.76 -11.53
C CYS A 103 16.35 -0.44 -11.87
N PRO A 104 16.71 -0.29 -13.16
CA PRO A 104 18.10 -0.33 -13.60
C PRO A 104 18.78 1.06 -13.60
N LEU A 105 18.15 2.09 -13.04
CA LEU A 105 18.71 3.43 -13.03
C LEU A 105 18.99 3.85 -11.58
N ASN A 106 20.25 3.96 -11.17
CA ASN A 106 20.59 4.64 -9.90
C ASN A 106 20.41 6.18 -10.03
N LEU A 107 19.29 6.62 -10.62
CA LEU A 107 18.93 8.00 -10.75
C LEU A 107 18.09 8.39 -9.54
N THR A 108 18.67 9.21 -8.68
CA THR A 108 17.95 9.87 -7.60
C THR A 108 17.61 11.29 -8.02
N GLN A 109 16.35 11.66 -7.84
CA GLN A 109 15.93 13.05 -7.96
C GLN A 109 15.38 13.56 -6.64
N ILE A 110 15.63 14.83 -6.36
CA ILE A 110 15.16 15.52 -5.18
C ILE A 110 14.36 16.74 -5.65
N LEU A 111 13.09 16.80 -5.27
CA LEU A 111 12.22 17.97 -5.41
C LEU A 111 12.01 18.59 -4.04
N THR A 112 12.02 19.92 -3.96
CA THR A 112 11.87 20.66 -2.72
C THR A 112 10.80 21.74 -2.86
N GLY A 113 10.05 21.96 -1.78
CA GLY A 113 9.21 23.15 -1.61
C GLY A 113 9.51 23.78 -0.24
N GLY A 114 9.48 25.10 -0.17
CA GLY A 114 9.97 25.87 0.97
C GLY A 114 11.49 25.80 1.17
N ILE A 115 12.00 26.61 2.10
CA ILE A 115 13.38 26.69 2.53
C ILE A 115 13.47 26.16 3.96
N ASN A 116 14.47 25.32 4.25
CA ASN A 116 14.72 24.87 5.62
C ASN A 116 15.47 25.96 6.40
N ASP A 117 14.75 26.97 6.90
CA ASP A 117 15.35 28.08 7.63
C ASP A 117 14.76 28.32 9.04
N ASN A 118 13.81 27.48 9.47
CA ASN A 118 13.07 27.58 10.72
C ASN A 118 12.00 28.67 10.72
N ALA A 119 11.24 28.76 9.62
CA ALA A 119 10.15 29.69 9.41
C ALA A 119 10.53 31.16 9.54
N VAL A 120 11.61 31.53 8.86
CA VAL A 120 12.04 32.92 8.73
C VAL A 120 11.21 33.60 7.63
N THR A 121 10.86 34.87 7.84
CA THR A 121 10.12 35.65 6.84
C THR A 121 11.05 36.22 5.76
N PRO A 122 10.57 36.43 4.51
CA PRO A 122 9.20 36.26 4.03
C PRO A 122 8.80 34.79 3.84
N PHE A 123 7.49 34.52 3.85
CA PHE A 123 6.94 33.18 3.61
C PHE A 123 7.26 32.67 2.19
N ASP A 124 7.65 31.40 2.06
CA ASP A 124 7.83 30.80 0.74
C ASP A 124 6.48 30.42 0.12
N ALA A 125 6.27 30.82 -1.13
CA ALA A 125 5.05 30.49 -1.85
C ALA A 125 4.90 28.98 -2.05
N THR A 126 3.67 28.51 -1.90
CA THR A 126 3.29 27.15 -2.27
C THR A 126 2.94 27.01 -3.75
N ASN A 127 3.16 25.83 -4.32
CA ASN A 127 2.78 25.49 -5.68
C ASN A 127 1.62 24.50 -5.67
N LYS A 128 0.38 25.00 -5.74
CA LYS A 128 -0.82 24.18 -5.63
C LYS A 128 -1.30 23.72 -7.00
N SER A 129 -1.57 22.43 -7.17
CA SER A 129 -2.23 21.92 -8.38
C SER A 129 -3.69 22.39 -8.44
N THR A 130 -4.27 22.40 -9.65
CA THR A 130 -5.72 22.65 -9.83
C THR A 130 -6.56 21.64 -9.06
N ALA A 131 -6.12 20.38 -9.02
CA ALA A 131 -6.83 19.32 -8.32
C ALA A 131 -6.79 19.51 -6.80
N LEU A 132 -5.64 19.88 -6.24
CA LEU A 132 -5.48 20.22 -4.83
C LEU A 132 -6.39 21.38 -4.42
N THR A 133 -6.40 22.43 -5.24
CA THR A 133 -7.26 23.60 -5.03
C THR A 133 -8.75 23.23 -5.06
N THR A 134 -9.14 22.38 -6.02
CA THR A 134 -10.53 21.92 -6.18
C THR A 134 -10.96 21.02 -5.02
N PHE A 135 -10.08 20.09 -4.62
CA PHE A 135 -10.31 19.21 -3.48
C PHE A 135 -10.57 20.04 -2.21
N TYR A 136 -9.67 20.96 -1.88
CA TYR A 136 -9.79 21.76 -0.66
C TYR A 136 -11.04 22.65 -0.67
N ALA A 137 -11.34 23.28 -1.80
CA ALA A 137 -12.53 24.13 -1.96
C ALA A 137 -13.86 23.40 -1.71
N SER A 138 -13.88 22.06 -1.79
CA SER A 138 -15.08 21.26 -1.50
C SER A 138 -15.36 21.07 -0.01
N PHE A 139 -14.37 21.28 0.87
CA PHE A 139 -14.49 21.13 2.32
C PHE A 139 -14.36 22.47 3.06
N TRP A 140 -13.59 23.42 2.50
CA TRP A 140 -13.21 24.65 3.18
C TRP A 140 -13.14 25.87 2.23
N SER A 141 -13.11 27.08 2.81
CA SER A 141 -12.97 28.31 2.03
C SER A 141 -11.57 28.42 1.41
N PRO A 142 -11.44 28.76 0.11
CA PRO A 142 -10.14 29.03 -0.53
C PRO A 142 -9.31 30.12 0.17
N SER A 143 -9.93 30.99 0.96
CA SER A 143 -9.24 32.03 1.74
C SER A 143 -8.43 31.49 2.93
N LEU A 144 -8.55 30.20 3.24
CA LEU A 144 -7.87 29.55 4.37
C LEU A 144 -6.54 28.91 3.99
N TRP A 145 -6.11 29.06 2.73
CA TRP A 145 -4.78 28.64 2.34
C TRP A 145 -3.71 29.45 3.06
N LYS A 146 -2.62 28.76 3.34
CA LYS A 146 -1.37 29.38 3.72
C LYS A 146 -0.20 28.82 2.93
N ASP A 147 0.85 29.60 2.97
CA ASP A 147 2.14 29.31 2.36
C ASP A 147 3.07 28.61 3.36
N TYR A 148 4.30 28.30 2.96
CA TYR A 148 5.31 27.84 3.90
C TYR A 148 5.56 28.91 4.96
N ASP A 149 5.97 28.49 6.16
CA ASP A 149 6.33 29.36 7.29
C ASP A 149 5.21 30.23 7.87
N ASP A 150 4.04 30.25 7.23
CA ASP A 150 2.88 30.98 7.72
C ASP A 150 2.28 30.29 8.96
N LYS A 151 2.49 30.95 10.10
CA LYS A 151 2.06 30.51 11.43
C LYS A 151 0.59 30.81 11.71
N ALA A 152 -0.17 31.33 10.75
CA ALA A 152 -1.59 31.55 10.91
C ALA A 152 -2.31 30.24 11.28
N ILE A 153 -3.04 30.32 12.39
CA ILE A 153 -3.95 29.30 12.91
C ILE A 153 -5.24 29.24 12.11
N ASN A 154 -5.99 28.15 12.21
CA ASN A 154 -7.24 27.93 11.45
C ASN A 154 -7.03 28.05 9.93
N ARG A 155 -5.87 27.60 9.45
CA ARG A 155 -5.46 27.64 8.03
C ARG A 155 -4.88 26.32 7.60
N VAL A 156 -4.94 26.06 6.31
CA VAL A 156 -4.47 24.82 5.71
C VAL A 156 -3.31 25.08 4.79
N PHE A 157 -2.30 24.23 4.93
CA PHE A 157 -1.17 24.20 4.04
C PHE A 157 -1.42 23.17 2.95
N GLY A 158 -0.93 23.45 1.74
CA GLY A 158 -0.90 22.46 0.69
C GLY A 158 0.06 22.83 -0.43
N ASP A 159 0.68 21.82 -1.04
CA ASP A 159 1.67 21.98 -2.09
C ASP A 159 1.67 20.75 -3.01
N SER A 160 2.20 20.91 -4.21
CA SER A 160 2.16 19.92 -5.29
C SER A 160 3.52 19.76 -5.95
N PHE A 161 3.95 18.50 -6.08
CA PHE A 161 5.13 18.11 -6.84
C PHE A 161 4.73 17.61 -8.23
N ASN A 162 5.23 18.26 -9.28
CA ASN A 162 5.10 17.79 -10.65
C ASN A 162 6.22 16.76 -10.96
N LEU A 163 5.86 15.49 -11.11
CA LEU A 163 6.79 14.40 -11.39
C LEU A 163 6.98 14.19 -12.91
N ALA A 164 6.12 14.78 -13.76
CA ALA A 164 6.22 14.70 -15.22
C ALA A 164 7.35 15.58 -15.78
N ALA A 165 7.79 16.60 -15.04
CA ALA A 165 8.99 17.39 -15.37
C ALA A 165 10.28 16.55 -15.38
N VAL A 166 10.18 15.30 -14.91
CA VAL A 166 11.29 14.38 -14.74
C VAL A 166 11.34 13.41 -15.93
N LYS A 167 12.07 13.82 -16.96
CA LYS A 167 12.41 12.88 -18.05
C LYS A 167 13.72 12.18 -17.68
N PRO A 168 13.77 10.84 -17.61
CA PRO A 168 15.03 10.16 -17.53
C PRO A 168 15.78 10.43 -18.85
N CYS A 169 17.11 10.42 -18.75
CA CYS A 169 17.96 10.43 -19.92
C CYS A 169 17.47 9.37 -20.92
N ASN A 170 17.24 9.77 -22.17
CA ASN A 170 16.84 8.96 -23.33
C ASN A 170 15.34 8.67 -23.54
N GLY A 171 14.43 9.41 -22.91
CA GLY A 171 13.00 9.39 -23.30
C GLY A 171 12.26 8.08 -23.00
N ALA A 172 12.88 7.16 -22.25
CA ALA A 172 12.18 6.05 -21.63
C ALA A 172 11.18 6.60 -20.61
N VAL A 173 10.05 5.94 -20.42
CA VAL A 173 9.12 6.29 -19.33
C VAL A 173 9.84 5.95 -18.02
N SER A 174 10.27 6.97 -17.29
CA SER A 174 10.86 6.82 -15.96
C SER A 174 9.84 6.15 -15.05
N ARG A 175 10.15 4.95 -14.56
CA ARG A 175 9.33 4.29 -13.55
C ARG A 175 9.91 4.59 -12.17
N ILE A 176 9.19 5.36 -11.37
CA ILE A 176 9.50 5.56 -9.95
C ILE A 176 9.46 4.20 -9.27
N CYS A 177 10.58 3.78 -8.69
CA CYS A 177 10.71 2.53 -7.95
C CYS A 177 10.72 2.74 -6.44
N ARG A 178 11.13 3.92 -5.98
CA ARG A 178 11.08 4.31 -4.57
C ARG A 178 10.78 5.78 -4.45
N ALA A 179 9.91 6.13 -3.53
CA ALA A 179 9.63 7.52 -3.20
C ALA A 179 9.64 7.72 -1.69
N LYS A 180 10.18 8.86 -1.25
CA LYS A 180 10.19 9.27 0.16
C LYS A 180 9.91 10.75 0.24
N LEU A 181 8.85 11.13 0.94
CA LEU A 181 8.55 12.51 1.29
C LEU A 181 9.07 12.78 2.70
N VAL A 182 9.81 13.87 2.87
CA VAL A 182 10.22 14.40 4.17
C VAL A 182 9.59 15.76 4.34
N ILE A 183 8.97 16.01 5.49
CA ILE A 183 8.30 17.27 5.82
C ILE A 183 8.83 17.75 7.16
N LYS A 184 9.31 18.99 7.24
CA LYS A 184 9.53 19.65 8.51
C LYS A 184 8.28 20.44 8.86
N ILE A 185 7.58 19.96 9.86
CA ILE A 185 6.31 20.52 10.32
C ILE A 185 6.44 20.95 11.77
N CYS A 186 5.92 22.12 12.08
CA CYS A 186 6.00 22.73 13.39
C CYS A 186 4.60 23.14 13.84
N ASN A 187 4.40 23.22 15.15
CA ASN A 187 3.14 23.61 15.73
C ASN A 187 3.38 24.69 16.77
N ASP A 188 2.83 25.88 16.53
CA ASP A 188 2.87 27.00 17.48
C ASP A 188 1.49 27.22 18.16
N GLY A 189 0.50 26.37 17.84
CA GLY A 189 -0.88 26.41 18.35
C GLY A 189 -1.09 25.77 19.72
N VAL A 190 -2.30 25.93 20.26
CA VAL A 190 -2.70 25.43 21.59
C VAL A 190 -3.30 24.01 21.56
N ASP A 191 -3.93 23.60 20.44
CA ASP A 191 -4.73 22.37 20.33
C ASP A 191 -4.12 21.33 19.36
N ILE A 192 -2.93 20.85 19.70
CA ILE A 192 -2.04 20.10 18.80
C ILE A 192 -2.53 18.71 18.32
N TRP A 193 -3.52 18.09 18.96
CA TRP A 193 -3.83 16.66 18.76
C TRP A 193 -5.21 16.37 18.16
N GLN A 194 -6.05 17.39 18.00
CA GLN A 194 -7.41 17.21 17.47
C GLN A 194 -7.51 17.51 15.97
N ASN A 195 -6.66 18.40 15.44
CA ASN A 195 -6.82 18.96 14.09
C ASN A 195 -5.58 18.84 13.18
N ASP A 196 -4.64 17.96 13.51
CA ASP A 196 -3.31 17.87 12.91
C ASP A 196 -3.18 16.81 11.81
N LYS A 197 -4.17 16.75 10.92
CA LYS A 197 -4.21 15.71 9.89
C LYS A 197 -3.24 16.04 8.76
N ILE A 198 -2.54 15.02 8.27
CA ILE A 198 -1.82 15.10 7.00
C ILE A 198 -2.45 14.15 5.99
N TYR A 199 -2.56 14.62 4.75
CA TYR A 199 -3.02 13.87 3.61
C TYR A 199 -1.99 13.97 2.50
N VAL A 200 -1.59 12.82 1.95
CA VAL A 200 -0.73 12.73 0.78
C VAL A 200 -1.48 11.94 -0.27
N SER A 201 -1.68 12.50 -1.45
CA SER A 201 -2.43 11.85 -2.54
C SER A 201 -1.82 12.19 -3.90
N ASP A 202 -2.36 11.56 -4.94
CA ASP A 202 -2.10 11.99 -6.30
C ASP A 202 -2.97 13.20 -6.69
N SER A 203 -2.63 13.87 -7.79
CA SER A 203 -3.37 15.04 -8.28
C SER A 203 -4.64 14.70 -9.07
N THR A 204 -5.15 13.47 -9.03
CA THR A 204 -6.37 13.12 -9.80
C THR A 204 -7.68 13.52 -9.10
N GLY A 205 -7.58 14.31 -8.02
CA GLY A 205 -8.71 14.98 -7.39
C GLY A 205 -9.40 14.17 -6.28
N GLY A 206 -8.80 13.05 -5.87
CA GLY A 206 -9.35 12.16 -4.84
C GLY A 206 -8.48 12.10 -3.61
N VAL A 207 -8.27 13.20 -2.88
CA VAL A 207 -7.81 13.12 -1.47
C VAL A 207 -9.00 12.63 -0.63
N HIS A 208 -9.48 11.43 -0.90
CA HIS A 208 -10.42 10.74 0.00
C HIS A 208 -9.60 10.07 1.09
N HIS A 209 -10.14 10.02 2.32
CA HIS A 209 -9.53 9.30 3.45
C HIS A 209 -9.07 7.87 3.10
N ASN A 210 -9.70 7.24 2.09
CA ASN A 210 -9.41 5.87 1.64
C ASN A 210 -8.57 5.78 0.35
N ALA A 211 -8.25 6.91 -0.31
CA ALA A 211 -7.45 6.96 -1.54
C ALA A 211 -6.12 7.71 -1.36
N SER A 212 -5.82 8.12 -0.12
CA SER A 212 -4.56 8.80 0.20
C SER A 212 -3.41 7.79 0.21
N LEU A 213 -2.27 8.15 -0.38
CA LEU A 213 -1.01 7.42 -0.25
C LEU A 213 -0.54 7.38 1.21
N TYR A 214 -0.90 8.40 1.99
CA TYR A 214 -0.70 8.47 3.43
C TYR A 214 -1.79 9.36 4.09
N TYR A 215 -2.30 8.92 5.24
CA TYR A 215 -3.21 9.68 6.09
C TYR A 215 -2.92 9.37 7.56
N GLY A 216 -2.91 10.39 8.41
CA GLY A 216 -2.72 10.21 9.85
C GLY A 216 -2.64 11.52 10.62
N ASN A 217 -2.50 11.38 11.94
CA ASN A 217 -2.11 12.49 12.83
C ASN A 217 -0.60 12.66 12.80
N VAL A 218 -0.14 13.89 12.95
CA VAL A 218 1.29 14.23 13.05
C VAL A 218 1.77 14.18 14.50
N TRP A 219 0.92 14.55 15.45
CA TRP A 219 1.14 14.55 16.89
C TRP A 219 0.22 13.55 17.60
N LEU A 220 0.80 12.89 18.60
CA LEU A 220 0.12 12.16 19.63
C LEU A 220 -0.33 13.15 20.73
N PRO A 221 -1.40 12.84 21.48
CA PRO A 221 -1.89 13.71 22.56
C PRO A 221 -0.86 14.08 23.63
N SER A 222 0.21 13.29 23.78
CA SER A 222 1.26 13.48 24.79
C SER A 222 2.51 14.22 24.29
N GLU A 223 2.58 14.57 23.01
CA GLU A 223 3.79 15.18 22.44
C GLU A 223 3.82 16.70 22.64
N SER A 224 5.03 17.26 22.73
CA SER A 224 5.23 18.71 22.88
C SER A 224 5.11 19.46 21.55
N ARG A 225 4.96 20.78 21.61
CA ARG A 225 4.85 21.75 20.48
C ARG A 225 6.15 21.92 19.67
N GLN A 226 6.96 20.88 19.55
CA GLN A 226 8.21 20.96 18.82
C GLN A 226 8.02 20.64 17.34
N CYS A 227 8.87 21.25 16.52
CA CYS A 227 9.03 20.86 15.12
C CYS A 227 9.43 19.39 15.01
N LYS A 228 8.88 18.71 14.00
CA LYS A 228 9.18 17.33 13.66
C LYS A 228 9.61 17.21 12.21
N LEU A 229 10.45 16.22 11.96
CA LEU A 229 10.71 15.70 10.62
C LEU A 229 9.86 14.45 10.41
N LEU A 230 8.77 14.59 9.67
CA LEU A 230 7.97 13.47 9.24
C LEU A 230 8.60 12.85 7.99
N SER A 231 8.80 11.53 7.99
CA SER A 231 9.36 10.79 6.87
C SER A 231 8.36 9.73 6.39
N ILE A 232 7.79 9.94 5.21
CA ILE A 232 6.73 9.13 4.63
C ILE A 232 7.31 8.31 3.46
N PRO A 233 7.57 7.01 3.64
CA PRO A 233 7.96 6.13 2.55
C PRO A 233 6.73 5.76 1.70
N MET A 234 6.86 5.87 0.37
CA MET A 234 5.85 5.48 -0.61
C MET A 234 6.42 4.38 -1.49
N ASN A 235 6.63 3.21 -0.91
CA ASN A 235 7.38 2.10 -1.54
C ASN A 235 6.53 0.85 -1.77
N THR A 236 5.23 0.86 -1.41
CA THR A 236 4.37 -0.27 -1.75
C THR A 236 4.09 -0.29 -3.26
N PRO A 237 3.92 -1.47 -3.87
CA PRO A 237 3.62 -1.57 -5.30
C PRO A 237 2.41 -0.73 -5.74
N ALA A 238 1.36 -0.66 -4.92
CA ALA A 238 0.17 0.14 -5.19
C ALA A 238 0.47 1.65 -5.18
N GLN A 239 1.17 2.16 -4.16
CA GLN A 239 1.56 3.58 -4.10
C GLN A 239 2.45 3.97 -5.28
N LEU A 240 3.41 3.11 -5.64
CA LEU A 240 4.29 3.36 -6.78
C LEU A 240 3.53 3.32 -8.10
N ALA A 241 2.57 2.41 -8.27
CA ALA A 241 1.71 2.38 -9.46
C ALA A 241 0.91 3.68 -9.60
N THR A 242 0.33 4.17 -8.50
CA THR A 242 -0.39 5.44 -8.45
C THR A 242 0.50 6.64 -8.80
N LEU A 243 1.68 6.76 -8.16
CA LEU A 243 2.64 7.83 -8.46
C LEU A 243 3.09 7.82 -9.92
N ASN A 244 3.37 6.62 -10.46
CA ASN A 244 3.77 6.46 -11.85
C ASN A 244 2.64 6.79 -12.84
N ALA A 245 1.39 6.50 -12.49
CA ALA A 245 0.24 6.81 -13.33
C ALA A 245 -0.08 8.32 -13.32
N ALA A 246 -0.08 8.94 -12.14
CA ALA A 246 -0.47 10.33 -11.97
C ALA A 246 0.65 11.32 -12.34
N GLN A 247 1.92 10.92 -12.20
CA GLN A 247 3.08 11.80 -12.41
C GLN A 247 3.00 13.12 -11.60
N SER A 248 2.41 13.05 -10.42
CA SER A 248 2.16 14.17 -9.52
C SER A 248 2.03 13.67 -8.08
N LEU A 249 2.36 14.51 -7.11
CA LEU A 249 2.08 14.26 -5.70
C LEU A 249 1.54 15.54 -5.05
N ASP A 250 0.35 15.47 -4.49
CA ASP A 250 -0.27 16.55 -3.73
C ASP A 250 -0.19 16.24 -2.24
N VAL A 251 0.16 17.25 -1.44
CA VAL A 251 0.27 17.17 0.01
C VAL A 251 -0.63 18.23 0.62
N VAL A 252 -1.45 17.83 1.59
CA VAL A 252 -2.25 18.72 2.42
C VAL A 252 -1.90 18.48 3.88
N VAL A 253 -1.66 19.56 4.60
CA VAL A 253 -1.47 19.53 6.06
C VAL A 253 -2.55 20.40 6.67
N GLN A 254 -3.42 19.76 7.44
CA GLN A 254 -4.53 20.38 8.15
C GLN A 254 -4.06 20.96 9.49
N ASP A 255 -4.56 22.18 9.71
CA ASP A 255 -4.67 23.03 10.90
C ASP A 255 -3.55 23.13 11.96
N ASP A 256 -3.45 24.36 12.51
CA ASP A 256 -2.57 24.86 13.59
C ASP A 256 -1.07 24.56 13.50
N SER A 257 -0.67 23.96 12.39
CA SER A 257 0.69 23.57 12.08
C SER A 257 1.18 24.36 10.88
N TYR A 258 2.44 24.74 10.87
CA TYR A 258 3.10 25.33 9.69
C TYR A 258 4.16 24.37 9.17
N VAL A 259 4.41 24.45 7.87
CA VAL A 259 5.43 23.65 7.19
C VAL A 259 6.57 24.58 6.85
N ASP A 260 7.78 24.21 7.28
CA ASP A 260 9.01 24.93 6.98
C ASP A 260 9.53 24.52 5.61
N PHE A 261 9.69 23.21 5.38
CA PHE A 261 10.02 22.71 4.07
C PHE A 261 9.50 21.30 3.82
N MET A 262 9.48 20.93 2.55
CA MET A 262 9.28 19.57 2.09
C MET A 262 10.36 19.13 1.11
N ARG A 263 10.69 17.84 1.15
CA ARG A 263 11.62 17.20 0.24
C ARG A 263 11.07 15.86 -0.23
N LEU A 264 10.76 15.75 -1.51
CA LEU A 264 10.42 14.51 -2.17
C LEU A 264 11.66 13.92 -2.85
N THR A 265 12.07 12.73 -2.43
CA THR A 265 13.14 11.96 -3.07
C THR A 265 12.55 10.83 -3.89
N LEU A 266 12.88 10.78 -5.17
CA LEU A 266 12.45 9.76 -6.13
C LEU A 266 13.67 8.96 -6.59
N ASN A 267 13.53 7.64 -6.69
CA ASN A 267 14.51 6.77 -7.32
C ASN A 267 13.83 6.03 -8.47
N TYR A 268 14.48 6.02 -9.62
CA TYR A 268 14.02 5.40 -10.87
C TYR A 268 14.78 4.10 -11.15
#